data_AF-A0A8C9F392-F1
#
_entry.id   AF-A0A8C9F392-F1
#
_cell.length_a   1.000
_cell.length_b   1.000
_cell.length_c   1.000
_cell.angle_alpha   90.00
_cell.angle_beta   90.00
_cell.angle_gamma   90.00
#
_symmetry.space_group_name_H-M   'P 1'
#
loop_
_entity.id
_entity.type
_entity.pdbx_description
1 polymer ?
#
loop_
_entity_poly.entity_id
_entity_poly.type
_entity_poly.pdbx_seq_one_letter_code
_entity_poly.pdbx_strand_id
1 'polypeptide(L)'
;MAVAVGNSRRRWYSCGPTVYDHAHLGHACSYVRFDIIRRILTHFFETEVIMVMGITDVDDKIIKRASEMNISPVALARMYEEDFKQDMASLKVLPPTVYMRVTENIPQIISFIKTIIANGQAYATSQGNVYFDVKSWGERYGVLTAVSPDTEGEAVGTDKRHGRDFALWKAAKPQELSWSSPWGKGRPGWHIECSTISSAVFGKQLDIHSGGIDLAFPHHENEIAQCEVYHQCEQWGNYFLHSAVEFSDETMNDAKNILQAISSFIRDANAYIKGQLVCDPVREDVLWERLASTKVNVKAAFADDFDTSRAVAAIMDLVHHGNRQLKAVTKDVGSPRSSVVYGSITSYIESFFNALGMSFEERQVAVGAGNTALLSNVMDELVSFRTKVRNYALVLPEATETVQMEEGAVGAKGPKQEQKEKRRQLMQERKPLLEACDSLRGDLAAFGIHIKVEDSCPPCEMGRGLSGSIRSCPFTAPITVPSPHTTAVAGGS
;
A
#
# COMPACT_ATOMS: atom_id res chain seq x y z
N MET A 1 3.26 20.50 -10.18
CA MET A 1 4.03 21.47 -9.37
C MET A 1 5.29 21.88 -10.13
N ALA A 2 5.60 23.18 -10.27
CA ALA A 2 6.88 23.59 -10.84
C ALA A 2 7.98 23.45 -9.78
N VAL A 3 8.65 22.29 -9.75
CA VAL A 3 9.85 22.09 -8.92
C VAL A 3 10.92 23.05 -9.44
N ALA A 4 11.29 24.04 -8.62
CA ALA A 4 12.31 25.02 -8.99
C ALA A 4 13.63 24.30 -9.29
N VAL A 5 14.05 24.35 -10.55
CA VAL A 5 15.29 23.77 -11.07
C VAL A 5 16.45 24.68 -10.65
N GLY A 6 17.04 24.35 -9.52
CA GLY A 6 18.29 24.87 -8.99
C GLY A 6 18.73 23.90 -7.92
N ASN A 7 20.04 23.80 -7.69
CA ASN A 7 20.70 22.81 -6.83
C ASN A 7 20.31 22.98 -5.33
N SER A 8 19.03 22.82 -5.00
CA SER A 8 18.42 23.15 -3.72
C SER A 8 18.09 21.87 -2.97
N ARG A 9 18.85 21.62 -1.92
CA ARG A 9 18.58 20.61 -0.92
C ARG A 9 17.16 20.75 -0.35
N ARG A 10 16.39 19.66 -0.34
CA ARG A 10 15.05 19.59 0.27
C ARG A 10 15.10 18.94 1.63
N ARG A 11 14.48 19.60 2.60
CA ARG A 11 14.34 19.16 3.99
C ARG A 11 13.02 18.40 4.13
N TRP A 12 13.12 17.10 4.31
CA TRP A 12 11.97 16.21 4.40
C TRP A 12 11.92 15.56 5.79
N TYR A 13 10.83 15.79 6.53
CA TYR A 13 10.52 15.02 7.73
C TYR A 13 9.40 14.01 7.48
N SER A 14 9.61 12.74 7.84
CA SER A 14 8.58 11.70 7.78
C SER A 14 8.25 11.22 9.17
N CYS A 15 6.96 11.17 9.51
CA CYS A 15 6.53 10.39 10.65
C CYS A 15 6.92 8.93 10.41
N GLY A 16 7.57 8.32 11.39
CA GLY A 16 7.92 6.91 11.38
C GLY A 16 6.98 6.09 12.26
N PRO A 17 7.30 4.80 12.48
CA PRO A 17 6.43 3.89 13.20
C PRO A 17 6.44 4.15 14.71
N THR A 18 5.31 3.83 15.36
CA THR A 18 5.30 3.45 16.78
C THR A 18 5.74 2.00 16.90
N VAL A 19 6.90 1.76 17.49
CA VAL A 19 7.57 0.44 17.50
C VAL A 19 7.05 -0.46 18.62
N TYR A 20 5.76 -0.77 18.59
CA TYR A 20 5.11 -1.69 19.54
C TYR A 20 4.77 -3.07 18.95
N ASP A 21 4.76 -3.19 17.62
CA ASP A 21 4.43 -4.42 16.89
C ASP A 21 5.06 -4.37 15.48
N HIS A 22 4.93 -5.46 14.72
CA HIS A 22 5.38 -5.55 13.34
C HIS A 22 4.67 -4.54 12.43
N ALA A 23 5.37 -4.08 11.39
CA ALA A 23 4.80 -3.17 10.41
C ALA A 23 3.73 -3.89 9.56
N HIS A 24 2.50 -3.41 9.60
CA HIS A 24 1.45 -3.92 8.71
C HIS A 24 1.58 -3.33 7.29
N LEU A 25 0.86 -3.93 6.34
CA LEU A 25 0.91 -3.55 4.93
C LEU A 25 0.64 -2.06 4.68
N GLY A 26 -0.25 -1.43 5.46
CA GLY A 26 -0.49 0.02 5.33
C GLY A 26 0.73 0.91 5.59
N HIS A 27 1.58 0.54 6.55
CA HIS A 27 2.87 1.20 6.78
C HIS A 27 3.79 0.99 5.59
N ALA A 28 3.94 -0.26 5.14
CA ALA A 28 4.75 -0.62 3.98
C ALA A 28 4.35 0.17 2.73
N CYS A 29 3.06 0.24 2.39
CA CYS A 29 2.57 1.00 1.25
C CYS A 29 2.96 2.49 1.34
N SER A 30 2.87 3.08 2.53
CA SER A 30 3.19 4.50 2.71
C SER A 30 4.68 4.77 2.54
N TYR A 31 5.55 3.98 3.19
CA TYR A 31 6.99 4.17 3.07
C TYR A 31 7.53 3.85 1.67
N VAL A 32 6.97 2.84 0.99
CA VAL A 32 7.30 2.56 -0.43
C VAL A 32 6.91 3.74 -1.33
N ARG A 33 5.73 4.34 -1.16
CA ARG A 33 5.32 5.51 -1.94
C ARG A 33 6.22 6.71 -1.69
N PHE A 34 6.55 7.02 -0.43
CA PHE A 34 7.46 8.13 -0.12
C PHE A 34 8.86 7.88 -0.65
N ASP A 35 9.34 6.62 -0.64
CA ASP A 35 10.62 6.25 -1.26
C ASP A 35 10.60 6.47 -2.78
N ILE A 36 9.52 6.07 -3.46
CA ILE A 36 9.33 6.32 -4.89
C ILE A 36 9.36 7.83 -5.19
N ILE A 37 8.63 8.64 -4.42
CA ILE A 37 8.63 10.11 -4.59
C ILE A 37 10.04 10.68 -4.36
N ARG A 38 10.74 10.26 -3.30
CA ARG A 38 12.13 10.66 -3.04
C ARG A 38 13.05 10.30 -4.19
N ARG A 39 12.91 9.09 -4.75
CA ARG A 39 13.67 8.63 -5.91
C ARG A 39 13.37 9.44 -7.16
N ILE A 40 12.11 9.81 -7.39
CA ILE A 40 11.73 10.69 -8.50
C ILE A 40 12.43 12.05 -8.37
N LEU A 41 12.34 12.68 -7.20
CA LEU A 41 13.02 13.96 -6.92
C LEU A 41 14.55 13.85 -7.14
N THR A 42 15.16 12.77 -6.65
CA THR A 42 16.61 12.58 -6.72
C THR A 42 17.09 12.29 -8.13
N HIS A 43 16.45 11.36 -8.84
CA HIS A 43 16.96 10.83 -10.11
C HIS A 43 16.44 11.55 -11.35
N PHE A 44 15.24 12.16 -11.30
CA PHE A 44 14.63 12.81 -12.47
C PHE A 44 14.62 14.33 -12.39
N PHE A 45 14.73 14.87 -11.16
CA PHE A 45 14.82 16.32 -10.90
C PHE A 45 16.12 16.74 -10.22
N GLU A 46 17.10 15.82 -10.09
CA GLU A 46 18.45 16.10 -9.57
C GLU A 46 18.44 16.86 -8.23
N THR A 47 17.48 16.53 -7.38
CA THR A 47 17.25 17.21 -6.10
C THR A 47 17.90 16.43 -4.96
N GLU A 48 18.80 17.07 -4.21
CA GLU A 48 19.33 16.49 -2.96
C GLU A 48 18.22 16.47 -1.89
N VAL A 49 17.91 15.30 -1.32
CA VAL A 49 16.90 15.15 -0.28
C VAL A 49 17.57 14.75 1.03
N ILE A 50 17.42 15.56 2.07
CA ILE A 50 17.73 15.17 3.46
C ILE A 50 16.42 14.74 4.11
N MET A 51 16.30 13.45 4.37
CA MET A 51 15.11 12.85 4.96
C MET A 51 15.40 12.44 6.41
N VAL A 52 14.65 12.98 7.36
CA VAL A 52 14.67 12.56 8.77
C VAL A 52 13.40 11.80 9.08
N MET A 53 13.51 10.69 9.81
CA MET A 53 12.37 9.92 10.29
C MET A 53 12.38 9.84 11.81
N GLY A 54 11.28 10.25 12.43
CA GLY A 54 11.06 10.04 13.87
C GLY A 54 10.68 8.58 14.15
N ILE A 55 11.25 7.99 15.21
CA ILE A 55 10.83 6.69 15.74
C ILE A 55 10.18 6.91 17.10
N THR A 56 8.87 6.66 17.19
CA THR A 56 8.15 6.70 18.47
C THR A 56 8.46 5.42 19.24
N ASP A 57 9.48 5.49 20.10
CA ASP A 57 9.95 4.42 20.98
C ASP A 57 9.49 4.56 22.44
N VAL A 58 8.52 5.44 22.68
CA VAL A 58 7.76 5.53 23.93
C VAL A 58 6.31 5.92 23.62
N ASP A 59 5.36 5.07 23.99
CA ASP A 59 3.92 5.32 23.82
C ASP A 59 3.12 4.39 24.76
N ASP A 60 1.84 4.72 25.00
CA ASP A 60 0.91 3.86 25.74
C ASP A 60 0.83 2.44 25.16
N LYS A 61 0.85 2.30 23.83
CA LYS A 61 0.84 0.99 23.15
C LYS A 61 2.10 0.18 23.44
N ILE A 62 3.26 0.82 23.47
CA ILE A 62 4.55 0.18 23.79
C ILE A 62 4.55 -0.30 25.24
N ILE A 63 4.13 0.56 26.18
CA ILE A 63 4.08 0.22 27.61
C ILE A 63 3.14 -0.97 27.84
N LYS A 64 1.94 -0.93 27.24
CA LYS A 64 0.96 -2.01 27.33
C LYS A 64 1.53 -3.32 26.78
N ARG A 65 2.08 -3.30 25.56
CA ARG A 65 2.60 -4.51 24.90
C ARG A 65 3.80 -5.10 25.63
N ALA A 66 4.71 -4.25 26.12
CA ALA A 66 5.85 -4.68 26.90
C ALA A 66 5.42 -5.38 28.20
N SER A 67 4.37 -4.88 28.86
CA SER A 67 3.77 -5.54 30.02
C SER A 67 3.16 -6.90 29.67
N GLU A 68 2.46 -7.02 28.54
CA GLU A 68 1.88 -8.29 28.08
C GLU A 68 2.96 -9.34 27.76
N MET A 69 4.09 -8.90 27.21
CA MET A 69 5.21 -9.78 26.85
C MET A 69 6.23 -9.97 27.98
N ASN A 70 6.03 -9.31 29.12
CA ASN A 70 6.91 -9.34 30.29
C ASN A 70 8.37 -8.98 29.97
N ILE A 71 8.56 -7.97 29.12
CA ILE A 71 9.87 -7.39 28.77
C ILE A 71 9.89 -5.88 29.00
N SER A 72 11.07 -5.27 29.04
CA SER A 72 11.15 -3.81 29.21
C SER A 72 10.63 -3.07 27.96
N PRO A 73 9.93 -1.92 28.10
CA PRO A 73 9.48 -1.10 26.97
C PRO A 73 10.59 -0.72 25.99
N VAL A 74 11.79 -0.43 26.52
CA VAL A 74 12.96 -0.07 25.70
C VAL A 74 13.43 -1.26 24.85
N ALA A 75 13.47 -2.47 25.42
CA ALA A 75 13.85 -3.66 24.67
C ALA A 75 12.82 -4.00 23.59
N LEU A 76 11.52 -3.91 23.90
CA LEU A 76 10.44 -4.11 22.94
C LEU A 76 10.57 -3.14 21.76
N ALA A 77 10.74 -1.85 22.07
CA ALA A 77 10.87 -0.80 21.06
C ALA A 77 12.09 -1.02 20.15
N ARG A 78 13.24 -1.40 20.71
CA ARG A 78 14.46 -1.67 19.91
C ARG A 78 14.32 -2.90 19.00
N MET A 79 13.64 -3.94 19.47
CA MET A 79 13.35 -5.13 18.67
C MET A 79 12.48 -4.78 17.46
N TYR A 80 11.33 -4.14 17.67
CA TYR A 80 10.43 -3.77 16.57
C TYR A 80 10.96 -2.64 15.68
N GLU A 81 11.85 -1.77 16.19
CA GLU A 81 12.59 -0.81 15.37
C GLU A 81 13.50 -1.53 14.36
N GLU A 82 14.19 -2.59 14.77
CA GLU A 82 15.05 -3.37 13.88
C GLU A 82 14.23 -4.20 12.88
N ASP A 83 13.15 -4.83 13.33
CA ASP A 83 12.22 -5.53 12.44
C ASP A 83 11.67 -4.60 11.37
N PHE A 84 11.24 -3.39 11.75
CA PHE A 84 10.79 -2.37 10.81
C PHE A 84 11.86 -2.03 9.76
N LYS A 85 13.11 -1.83 10.17
CA LYS A 85 14.22 -1.54 9.23
C LYS A 85 14.46 -2.69 8.28
N GLN A 86 14.41 -3.93 8.77
CA GLN A 86 14.59 -5.13 7.97
C GLN A 86 13.45 -5.31 6.96
N ASP A 87 12.21 -5.05 7.36
CA ASP A 87 11.05 -5.09 6.47
C ASP A 87 11.18 -4.03 5.36
N MET A 88 11.54 -2.78 5.72
CA MET A 88 11.75 -1.71 4.74
C MET A 88 12.89 -2.03 3.77
N ALA A 89 14.00 -2.58 4.26
CA ALA A 89 15.10 -3.03 3.42
C ALA A 89 14.68 -4.15 2.45
N SER A 90 13.84 -5.09 2.92
CA SER A 90 13.31 -6.19 2.10
C SER A 90 12.39 -5.69 0.98
N LEU A 91 11.69 -4.58 1.23
CA LEU A 91 10.89 -3.85 0.24
C LEU A 91 11.72 -2.87 -0.63
N LYS A 92 13.04 -2.86 -0.48
CA LYS A 92 13.98 -1.96 -1.18
C LYS A 92 13.76 -0.46 -0.92
N VAL A 93 13.07 -0.12 0.18
CA VAL A 93 12.95 1.26 0.65
C VAL A 93 14.32 1.72 1.14
N LEU A 94 14.86 2.83 0.62
CA LEU A 94 16.14 3.32 1.14
C LEU A 94 15.95 3.84 2.57
N PRO A 95 16.93 3.69 3.46
CA PRO A 95 16.86 4.33 4.78
C PRO A 95 16.76 5.87 4.63
N PRO A 96 16.13 6.57 5.60
CA PRO A 96 16.25 8.02 5.73
C PRO A 96 17.71 8.39 6.01
N THR A 97 18.05 9.66 5.85
CA THR A 97 19.38 10.19 6.20
C THR A 97 19.67 9.97 7.68
N VAL A 98 18.67 10.16 8.55
CA VAL A 98 18.79 9.94 10.00
C VAL A 98 17.47 9.39 10.55
N TYR A 99 17.56 8.38 11.41
CA TYR A 99 16.49 7.99 12.34
C TYR A 99 16.69 8.72 13.67
N MET A 100 15.64 9.33 14.21
CA MET A 100 15.69 10.00 15.50
C MET A 100 14.63 9.43 16.43
N ARG A 101 15.05 8.91 17.58
CA ARG A 101 14.15 8.33 18.57
C ARG A 101 13.66 9.37 19.56
N VAL A 102 12.45 9.19 20.04
CA VAL A 102 11.82 10.07 21.03
C VAL A 102 12.58 10.03 22.36
N THR A 103 12.92 8.83 22.84
CA THR A 103 13.61 8.66 24.13
C THR A 103 14.98 9.35 24.18
N GLU A 104 15.62 9.56 23.02
CA GLU A 104 16.92 10.23 22.88
C GLU A 104 16.79 11.76 22.81
N ASN A 105 15.58 12.31 22.67
CA ASN A 105 15.30 13.74 22.46
C ASN A 105 14.43 14.37 23.57
N ILE A 106 14.28 13.71 24.72
CA ILE A 106 13.45 14.18 25.83
C ILE A 106 13.85 15.58 26.34
N PRO A 107 15.15 15.93 26.53
CA PRO A 107 15.52 17.28 26.96
C PRO A 107 15.06 18.37 25.98
N GLN A 108 15.17 18.10 24.68
CA GLN A 108 14.72 18.99 23.62
C GLN A 108 13.20 19.14 23.65
N ILE A 109 12.46 18.05 23.87
CA ILE A 109 10.99 18.08 23.97
C ILE A 109 10.55 18.93 25.16
N ILE A 110 11.15 18.72 26.34
CA ILE A 110 10.86 19.54 27.52
C ILE A 110 11.15 21.02 27.25
N SER A 111 12.25 21.33 26.56
CA SER A 111 12.57 22.70 26.18
C SER A 111 11.56 23.28 25.18
N PHE A 112 11.10 22.49 24.22
CA PHE A 112 10.11 22.89 23.22
C PHE A 112 8.79 23.27 23.89
N ILE A 113 8.31 22.43 24.81
CA ILE A 113 7.08 22.67 25.57
C ILE A 113 7.20 23.93 26.43
N LYS A 114 8.35 24.15 27.09
CA LYS A 114 8.58 25.41 27.85
C LYS A 114 8.41 26.64 26.96
N THR A 115 8.92 26.61 25.73
CA THR A 115 8.77 27.71 24.78
C THR A 115 7.31 27.91 24.36
N ILE A 116 6.56 26.83 24.08
CA ILE A 116 5.12 26.94 23.78
C ILE A 116 4.36 27.59 24.95
N ILE A 117 4.66 27.20 26.20
CA ILE A 117 4.06 27.81 27.40
C ILE A 117 4.45 29.29 27.50
N ALA A 118 5.73 29.63 27.29
CA ALA A 118 6.21 31.00 27.34
C ALA A 118 5.56 31.88 26.26
N ASN A 119 5.22 31.31 25.11
CA ASN A 119 4.50 31.97 24.03
C ASN A 119 2.97 32.03 24.28
N GLY A 120 2.48 31.52 25.41
CA GLY A 120 1.09 31.65 25.85
C GLY A 120 0.12 30.61 25.27
N GLN A 121 0.61 29.59 24.55
CA GLN A 121 -0.24 28.62 23.85
C GLN A 121 -0.35 27.25 24.54
N ALA A 122 0.18 27.13 25.74
CA ALA A 122 0.07 25.92 26.54
C ALA A 122 -0.04 26.24 28.03
N TYR A 123 -0.61 25.31 28.78
CA TYR A 123 -0.76 25.42 30.22
C TYR A 123 -0.45 24.10 30.92
N ALA A 124 0.19 24.19 32.08
CA ALA A 124 0.39 23.06 32.98
C ALA A 124 -0.78 22.93 33.96
N THR A 125 -1.14 21.70 34.32
CA THR A 125 -2.16 21.42 35.34
C THR A 125 -1.52 21.08 36.67
N SER A 126 -2.29 21.17 37.75
CA SER A 126 -1.84 20.75 39.09
C SER A 126 -1.52 19.25 39.17
N GLN A 127 -1.99 18.44 38.21
CA GLN A 127 -1.72 17.01 38.11
C GLN A 127 -0.41 16.70 37.36
N GLY A 128 0.28 17.72 36.83
CA GLY A 128 1.54 17.57 36.11
C GLY A 128 1.40 17.33 34.60
N ASN A 129 0.19 17.36 34.06
CA ASN A 129 -0.03 17.36 32.61
C ASN A 129 0.27 18.74 32.03
N VAL A 130 0.66 18.78 30.76
CA VAL A 130 0.74 20.02 29.98
C VAL A 130 -0.09 19.84 28.72
N TYR A 131 -0.99 20.79 28.46
CA TYR A 131 -1.86 20.79 27.29
C TYR A 131 -1.60 22.00 26.41
N PHE A 132 -1.77 21.82 25.11
CA PHE A 132 -1.87 22.91 24.15
C PHE A 132 -3.29 23.49 24.19
N ASP A 133 -3.42 24.81 24.31
CA ASP A 133 -4.71 25.51 24.37
C ASP A 133 -5.17 25.82 22.94
N VAL A 134 -5.98 24.93 22.39
CA VAL A 134 -6.48 25.04 21.01
C VAL A 134 -7.42 26.22 20.87
N LYS A 135 -8.21 26.51 21.93
CA LYS A 135 -9.15 27.62 21.91
C LYS A 135 -8.43 28.97 21.81
N SER A 136 -7.34 29.17 22.54
CA SER A 136 -6.58 30.42 22.43
C SER A 136 -5.82 30.54 21.11
N TRP A 137 -5.61 29.45 20.35
CA TRP A 137 -4.92 29.51 19.05
C TRP A 137 -5.87 30.04 17.97
N GLY A 138 -7.18 29.86 18.18
CA GLY A 138 -8.22 30.47 17.39
C GLY A 138 -8.40 29.80 16.03
N GLU A 139 -8.74 30.60 15.03
CA GLU A 139 -9.17 30.15 13.70
C GLU A 139 -8.03 29.55 12.87
N ARG A 140 -6.77 29.70 13.30
CA ARG A 140 -5.62 29.11 12.63
C ARG A 140 -5.56 27.59 12.77
N TYR A 141 -6.19 27.01 13.80
CA TYR A 141 -6.29 25.57 13.95
C TYR A 141 -7.25 24.96 12.93
N GLY A 142 -6.82 23.91 12.22
CA GLY A 142 -7.58 23.29 11.11
C GLY A 142 -7.11 23.75 9.72
N VAL A 143 -5.88 24.28 9.61
CA VAL A 143 -5.35 24.80 8.34
C VAL A 143 -5.01 23.68 7.35
N LEU A 144 -4.61 22.50 7.85
CA LEU A 144 -4.24 21.36 7.02
C LEU A 144 -5.48 20.58 6.59
N THR A 145 -6.37 20.31 7.53
CA THR A 145 -7.65 19.64 7.25
C THR A 145 -8.78 20.63 7.43
N ALA A 146 -9.34 21.13 6.32
CA ALA A 146 -10.45 22.12 6.30
C ALA A 146 -11.72 21.69 7.07
N VAL A 147 -11.78 20.42 7.47
CA VAL A 147 -12.77 19.88 8.40
C VAL A 147 -12.00 19.45 9.65
N SER A 148 -12.00 20.27 10.70
CA SER A 148 -11.82 19.73 12.05
C SER A 148 -13.11 18.98 12.35
N PRO A 149 -13.14 17.63 12.35
CA PRO A 149 -14.32 16.96 12.83
C PRO A 149 -14.61 17.48 14.25
N ASP A 150 -15.90 17.60 14.60
CA ASP A 150 -16.36 17.80 15.99
C ASP A 150 -16.07 16.51 16.79
N THR A 151 -14.83 16.03 16.76
CA THR A 151 -14.37 15.00 17.65
C THR A 151 -14.13 15.68 18.99
N GLU A 152 -14.94 15.31 19.98
CA GLU A 152 -14.51 15.38 21.37
C GLU A 152 -13.07 14.83 21.42
N GLY A 153 -12.10 15.68 21.80
CA GLY A 153 -10.69 15.29 21.78
C GLY A 153 -10.42 14.08 22.66
N GLU A 154 -9.22 13.48 22.55
CA GLU A 154 -8.85 12.27 23.31
C GLU A 154 -9.43 12.27 24.74
N ALA A 155 -10.35 11.34 24.99
CA ALA A 155 -11.13 11.24 26.22
C ALA A 155 -10.27 10.66 27.35
N VAL A 156 -9.33 11.43 27.93
CA VAL A 156 -8.50 10.95 29.07
C VAL A 156 -7.96 12.06 30.00
N GLY A 157 -8.63 13.20 30.16
CA GLY A 157 -8.19 14.20 31.16
C GLY A 157 -9.34 15.06 31.68
N THR A 158 -9.72 14.88 32.94
CA THR A 158 -10.71 15.74 33.62
C THR A 158 -10.15 17.14 33.93
N ASP A 159 -8.86 17.37 33.71
CA ASP A 159 -8.12 18.60 33.99
C ASP A 159 -7.86 19.47 32.75
N LYS A 160 -8.38 19.10 31.58
CA LYS A 160 -8.35 19.96 30.38
C LYS A 160 -9.27 21.17 30.57
N ARG A 161 -8.85 22.33 30.05
CA ARG A 161 -9.71 23.53 30.01
C ARG A 161 -10.79 23.36 28.94
N HIS A 162 -10.43 22.79 27.80
CA HIS A 162 -11.36 22.53 26.69
C HIS A 162 -11.18 21.12 26.13
N GLY A 163 -12.27 20.54 25.60
CA GLY A 163 -12.26 19.16 25.09
C GLY A 163 -11.31 18.93 23.90
N ARG A 164 -11.03 19.97 23.11
CA ARG A 164 -10.11 19.90 21.96
C ARG A 164 -8.64 20.04 22.34
N ASP A 165 -8.33 20.40 23.58
CA ASP A 165 -6.94 20.55 24.03
C ASP A 165 -6.24 19.18 24.01
N PHE A 166 -5.02 19.15 23.47
CA PHE A 166 -4.23 17.92 23.33
C PHE A 166 -2.97 17.98 24.20
N ALA A 167 -2.51 16.80 24.64
CA ALA A 167 -1.40 16.71 25.58
C ALA A 167 -0.05 16.97 24.88
N LEU A 168 0.74 17.87 25.45
CA LEU A 168 2.15 18.06 25.15
C LEU A 168 3.02 17.20 26.09
N TRP A 169 2.61 17.09 27.36
CA TRP A 169 3.26 16.27 28.37
C TRP A 169 2.19 15.54 29.20
N LYS A 170 2.34 14.23 29.35
CA LYS A 170 1.45 13.38 30.15
C LYS A 170 2.14 13.04 31.46
N ALA A 171 1.49 13.35 32.59
CA ALA A 171 1.97 12.94 33.90
C ALA A 171 2.04 11.41 33.97
N ALA A 172 3.11 10.88 34.56
CA ALA A 172 3.32 9.43 34.61
C ALA A 172 2.45 8.78 35.68
N LYS A 173 1.87 7.62 35.37
CA LYS A 173 1.27 6.76 36.40
C LYS A 173 2.38 6.03 37.19
N PRO A 174 2.08 5.51 38.39
CA PRO A 174 3.05 4.73 39.15
C PRO A 174 3.64 3.60 38.31
N GLN A 175 4.97 3.44 38.37
CA GLN A 175 5.74 2.38 37.70
C GLN A 175 5.80 2.47 36.16
N GLU A 176 5.22 3.50 35.54
CA GLU A 176 5.43 3.76 34.12
C GLU A 176 6.82 4.36 33.84
N LEU A 177 7.35 4.09 32.65
CA LEU A 177 8.54 4.75 32.13
C LEU A 177 8.31 6.26 32.07
N SER A 178 9.19 7.03 32.71
CA SER A 178 9.01 8.48 32.87
C SER A 178 10.33 9.22 33.03
N TRP A 179 10.28 10.52 32.74
CA TRP A 179 11.38 11.46 32.87
C TRP A 179 11.01 12.60 33.79
N SER A 180 12.00 13.15 34.49
CA SER A 180 11.84 14.36 35.30
C SER A 180 11.66 15.58 34.41
N SER A 181 10.67 16.41 34.72
CA SER A 181 10.39 17.67 34.04
C SER A 181 10.02 18.77 35.06
N PRO A 182 9.94 20.04 34.65
CA PRO A 182 9.44 21.12 35.51
C PRO A 182 8.02 20.91 36.03
N TRP A 183 7.23 20.05 35.37
CA TRP A 183 5.84 19.76 35.72
C TRP A 183 5.69 18.43 36.49
N GLY A 184 6.81 17.85 36.94
CA GLY A 184 6.85 16.55 37.59
C GLY A 184 7.30 15.43 36.65
N LYS A 185 7.18 14.18 37.11
CA LYS A 185 7.52 13.01 36.29
C LYS A 185 6.45 12.75 35.25
N GLY A 186 6.86 12.52 34.01
CA GLY A 186 5.93 12.25 32.92
C GLY A 186 6.64 11.79 31.65
N ARG A 187 5.93 11.88 30.54
CA ARG A 187 6.37 11.49 29.21
C ARG A 187 5.76 12.40 28.15
N PRO A 188 6.35 12.51 26.95
CA PRO A 188 5.80 13.35 25.90
C PRO A 188 4.42 12.87 25.44
N GLY A 189 3.61 13.80 24.92
CA GLY A 189 2.46 13.47 24.10
C GLY A 189 2.88 13.14 22.67
N TRP A 190 2.10 12.31 21.98
CA TRP A 190 2.45 11.76 20.67
C TRP A 190 2.84 12.81 19.61
N HIS A 191 2.15 13.95 19.59
CA HIS A 191 2.37 15.00 18.58
C HIS A 191 3.65 15.82 18.81
N ILE A 192 4.02 16.08 20.08
CA ILE A 192 5.14 16.99 20.40
C ILE A 192 6.50 16.40 20.03
N GLU A 193 6.54 15.07 19.91
CA GLU A 193 7.68 14.28 19.50
C GLU A 193 8.17 14.71 18.12
N CYS A 194 7.27 14.64 17.12
CA CYS A 194 7.59 14.94 15.74
C CYS A 194 7.89 16.43 15.54
N SER A 195 7.09 17.32 16.13
CA SER A 195 7.35 18.77 16.13
C SER A 195 8.75 19.12 16.62
N THR A 196 9.16 18.51 17.74
CA THR A 196 10.46 18.78 18.34
C THR A 196 11.59 18.23 17.48
N ILE A 197 11.50 16.96 17.05
CA ILE A 197 12.55 16.31 16.26
C ILE A 197 12.74 17.01 14.92
N SER A 198 11.65 17.27 14.20
CA SER A 198 11.69 17.99 12.92
C SER A 198 12.28 19.40 13.09
N SER A 199 11.84 20.15 14.11
CA SER A 199 12.38 21.48 14.42
C SER A 199 13.84 21.47 14.87
N ALA A 200 14.29 20.43 15.57
CA ALA A 200 15.67 20.31 16.00
C ALA A 200 16.64 20.19 14.82
N VAL A 201 16.20 19.57 13.71
CA VAL A 201 17.03 19.39 12.51
C VAL A 201 16.83 20.51 11.50
N PHE A 202 15.58 20.90 11.25
CA PHE A 202 15.22 21.80 10.14
C PHE A 202 14.78 23.20 10.59
N GLY A 203 14.62 23.43 11.89
CA GLY A 203 14.15 24.69 12.43
C GLY A 203 12.77 25.06 11.89
N LYS A 204 12.61 26.32 11.51
CA LYS A 204 11.36 26.89 10.97
C LYS A 204 11.16 26.70 9.46
N GLN A 205 12.03 25.93 8.79
CA GLN A 205 11.98 25.76 7.34
C GLN A 205 11.89 24.27 7.00
N LEU A 206 10.66 23.75 6.91
CA LEU A 206 10.41 22.39 6.43
C LEU A 206 9.87 22.44 4.99
N ASP A 207 10.53 21.76 4.06
CA ASP A 207 10.05 21.70 2.67
C ASP A 207 8.92 20.68 2.52
N ILE A 208 9.14 19.46 3.01
CA ILE A 208 8.21 18.33 2.82
C ILE A 208 8.00 17.65 4.17
N HIS A 209 6.74 17.38 4.49
CA HIS A 209 6.34 16.55 5.61
C HIS A 209 5.50 15.37 5.10
N SER A 210 5.78 14.13 5.52
CA SER A 210 5.01 12.96 5.07
C SER A 210 4.49 12.08 6.20
N GLY A 211 3.37 11.40 5.95
CA GLY A 211 2.74 10.45 6.88
C GLY A 211 1.55 9.72 6.25
N GLY A 212 1.01 8.71 6.96
CA GLY A 212 -0.26 8.08 6.55
C GLY A 212 -1.40 9.10 6.53
N ILE A 213 -2.45 8.88 5.74
CA ILE A 213 -3.62 9.79 5.65
C ILE A 213 -4.32 9.98 7.00
N ASP A 214 -4.27 8.98 7.87
CA ASP A 214 -4.73 9.01 9.26
C ASP A 214 -3.93 10.00 10.12
N LEU A 215 -2.71 10.36 9.72
CA LEU A 215 -1.89 11.35 10.41
C LEU A 215 -2.23 12.79 10.01
N ALA A 216 -3.03 13.01 8.95
CA ALA A 216 -3.44 14.38 8.57
C ALA A 216 -4.15 15.08 9.74
N PHE A 217 -5.08 14.38 10.39
CA PHE A 217 -5.75 14.85 11.60
C PHE A 217 -5.89 13.71 12.62
N PRO A 218 -5.59 13.95 13.91
CA PRO A 218 -5.15 15.22 14.47
C PRO A 218 -3.63 15.44 14.40
N HIS A 219 -2.83 14.46 13.96
CA HIS A 219 -1.39 14.46 14.21
C HIS A 219 -0.64 15.63 13.55
N HIS A 220 -0.63 15.74 12.23
CA HIS A 220 0.07 16.81 11.51
C HIS A 220 -0.57 18.19 11.75
N GLU A 221 -1.89 18.27 11.94
CA GLU A 221 -2.56 19.51 12.35
C GLU A 221 -2.01 20.03 13.69
N ASN A 222 -1.85 19.13 14.67
CA ASN A 222 -1.25 19.45 15.96
C ASN A 222 0.22 19.84 15.83
N GLU A 223 0.98 19.19 14.93
CA GLU A 223 2.38 19.53 14.68
C GLU A 223 2.53 20.94 14.09
N ILE A 224 1.68 21.31 13.13
CA ILE A 224 1.65 22.66 12.56
C ILE A 224 1.41 23.69 13.67
N ALA A 225 0.37 23.50 14.49
CA ALA A 225 0.06 24.42 15.58
C ALA A 225 1.22 24.55 16.59
N GLN A 226 1.84 23.43 16.97
CA GLN A 226 2.98 23.44 17.90
C GLN A 226 4.20 24.15 17.30
N CYS A 227 4.54 23.86 16.04
CA CYS A 227 5.72 24.41 15.39
C CYS A 227 5.56 25.89 15.03
N GLU A 228 4.39 26.31 14.54
CA GLU A 228 4.09 27.72 14.24
C GLU A 228 4.16 28.57 15.51
N VAL A 229 3.62 28.08 16.63
CA VAL A 229 3.74 28.74 17.93
C VAL A 229 5.19 28.77 18.40
N TYR A 230 5.91 27.65 18.31
CA TYR A 230 7.29 27.57 18.79
C TYR A 230 8.22 28.52 18.01
N HIS A 231 8.12 28.51 16.68
CA HIS A 231 8.96 29.32 15.80
C HIS A 231 8.45 30.74 15.59
N GLN A 232 7.24 31.07 16.09
CA GLN A 232 6.56 32.34 15.88
C GLN A 232 6.47 32.69 14.38
N CYS A 233 5.91 31.75 13.59
CA CYS A 233 5.73 31.89 12.15
C CYS A 233 4.35 31.41 11.70
N GLU A 234 3.89 31.89 10.55
CA GLU A 234 2.58 31.52 9.97
C GLU A 234 2.65 30.37 8.97
N GLN A 235 3.84 29.85 8.67
CA GLN A 235 4.02 28.73 7.75
C GLN A 235 5.28 27.96 8.13
N TRP A 236 5.09 26.87 8.87
CA TRP A 236 6.19 25.99 9.28
C TRP A 236 6.64 25.03 8.17
N GLY A 237 5.67 24.39 7.50
CA GLY A 237 5.91 23.42 6.42
C GLY A 237 5.28 23.86 5.10
N ASN A 238 5.95 23.60 3.98
CA ASN A 238 5.46 23.99 2.66
C ASN A 238 4.53 22.95 2.03
N TYR A 239 4.87 21.66 2.13
CA TYR A 239 4.13 20.59 1.48
C TYR A 239 3.92 19.42 2.44
N PHE A 240 2.68 18.94 2.53
CA PHE A 240 2.30 17.75 3.29
C PHE A 240 1.87 16.64 2.33
N LEU A 241 2.54 15.50 2.41
CA LEU A 241 2.29 14.33 1.57
C LEU A 241 1.64 13.23 2.41
N HIS A 242 0.39 12.91 2.12
CA HIS A 242 -0.36 11.88 2.83
C HIS A 242 -0.64 10.68 1.93
N SER A 243 -0.37 9.49 2.47
CA SER A 243 -0.56 8.23 1.75
C SER A 243 -1.78 7.47 2.29
N ALA A 244 -2.73 7.13 1.41
CA ALA A 244 -3.88 6.29 1.72
C ALA A 244 -3.68 4.86 1.18
N VAL A 245 -3.94 3.84 1.99
CA VAL A 245 -3.79 2.45 1.55
C VAL A 245 -4.89 2.12 0.55
N GLU A 246 -4.54 1.95 -0.71
CA GLU A 246 -5.46 1.61 -1.78
C GLU A 246 -4.82 0.51 -2.61
N PHE A 247 -5.25 -0.73 -2.39
CA PHE A 247 -4.97 -1.85 -3.26
C PHE A 247 -6.22 -2.73 -3.34
N SER A 248 -6.41 -3.34 -4.51
CA SER A 248 -7.43 -4.32 -4.80
C SER A 248 -6.81 -5.48 -5.57
N ASP A 249 -7.49 -6.63 -5.58
CA ASP A 249 -7.05 -7.78 -6.38
C ASP A 249 -6.93 -7.40 -7.87
N GLU A 250 -7.81 -6.52 -8.37
CA GLU A 250 -7.74 -5.96 -9.71
C GLU A 250 -6.45 -5.18 -9.94
N THR A 251 -6.15 -4.18 -9.10
CA THR A 251 -4.93 -3.37 -9.25
C THR A 251 -3.64 -4.19 -9.15
N MET A 252 -3.64 -5.26 -8.32
CA MET A 252 -2.51 -6.17 -8.20
C MET A 252 -2.34 -7.06 -9.43
N ASN A 253 -3.45 -7.53 -10.02
CA ASN A 253 -3.42 -8.29 -11.27
C ASN A 253 -2.95 -7.42 -12.44
N ASP A 254 -3.39 -6.17 -12.51
CA ASP A 254 -2.93 -5.21 -13.51
C ASP A 254 -1.43 -4.94 -13.41
N ALA A 255 -0.92 -4.72 -12.19
CA ALA A 255 0.51 -4.57 -11.94
C ALA A 255 1.31 -5.80 -12.40
N LYS A 256 0.80 -7.02 -12.13
CA LYS A 256 1.43 -8.27 -12.58
C LYS A 256 1.46 -8.37 -14.12
N ASN A 257 0.37 -8.02 -14.78
CA ASN A 257 0.27 -8.03 -16.24
C ASN A 257 1.25 -7.03 -16.88
N ILE A 258 1.35 -5.82 -16.33
CA ILE A 258 2.32 -4.80 -16.77
C ILE A 258 3.75 -5.33 -16.61
N LEU A 259 4.07 -5.89 -15.44
CA LEU A 259 5.41 -6.45 -15.17
C LEU A 259 5.76 -7.57 -16.16
N GLN A 260 4.83 -8.47 -16.44
CA GLN A 260 5.02 -9.56 -17.40
C GLN A 260 5.21 -9.03 -18.83
N ALA A 261 4.42 -8.05 -19.25
CA ALA A 261 4.53 -7.46 -20.58
C ALA A 261 5.89 -6.78 -20.80
N ILE A 262 6.37 -6.03 -19.81
CA ILE A 262 7.70 -5.38 -19.87
C ILE A 262 8.81 -6.44 -19.87
N SER A 263 8.72 -7.45 -19.01
CA SER A 263 9.71 -8.52 -18.92
C SER A 263 9.80 -9.31 -20.23
N SER A 264 8.65 -9.62 -20.83
CA SER A 264 8.59 -10.29 -22.14
C SER A 264 9.25 -9.44 -23.21
N PHE A 265 8.92 -8.15 -23.27
CA PHE A 265 9.52 -7.23 -24.23
C PHE A 265 11.04 -7.17 -24.08
N ILE A 266 11.57 -7.03 -22.86
CA ILE A 266 13.02 -6.99 -22.63
C ILE A 266 13.69 -8.29 -23.11
N ARG A 267 13.09 -9.45 -22.81
CA ARG A 267 13.60 -10.75 -23.28
C ARG A 267 13.61 -10.84 -24.80
N ASP A 268 12.52 -10.46 -25.46
CA ASP A 268 12.38 -10.57 -26.92
C ASP A 268 13.29 -9.55 -27.63
N ALA A 269 13.42 -8.34 -27.09
CA ALA A 269 14.38 -7.33 -27.54
C ALA A 269 15.82 -7.83 -27.36
N ASN A 270 16.16 -8.46 -26.25
CA ASN A 270 17.49 -9.05 -26.03
C ASN A 270 17.78 -10.21 -26.99
N ALA A 271 16.80 -11.07 -27.27
CA ALA A 271 16.92 -12.10 -28.31
C ALA A 271 17.12 -11.47 -29.69
N TYR A 272 16.43 -10.36 -29.98
CA TYR A 272 16.65 -9.57 -31.19
C TYR A 272 18.02 -8.86 -31.21
N ILE A 273 18.59 -8.45 -30.09
CA ILE A 273 19.95 -7.87 -30.07
C ILE A 273 20.99 -8.97 -30.32
N LYS A 274 20.79 -10.17 -29.78
CA LYS A 274 21.76 -11.29 -29.78
C LYS A 274 21.80 -12.14 -31.05
N GLY A 275 21.00 -11.84 -32.08
CA GLY A 275 20.93 -12.72 -33.25
C GLY A 275 19.81 -13.76 -33.22
N GLN A 276 19.19 -13.98 -32.06
CA GLN A 276 18.38 -15.17 -31.76
C GLN A 276 16.93 -15.06 -32.22
N LEU A 277 16.41 -13.84 -32.35
CA LEU A 277 15.08 -13.57 -32.91
C LEU A 277 15.21 -12.99 -34.33
N VAL A 278 14.51 -13.57 -35.30
CA VAL A 278 14.44 -13.11 -36.69
C VAL A 278 13.06 -12.49 -36.92
N CYS A 279 13.02 -11.22 -37.34
CA CYS A 279 11.79 -10.46 -37.59
C CYS A 279 11.89 -9.69 -38.90
N ASP A 280 10.78 -9.06 -39.30
CA ASP A 280 10.76 -8.10 -40.42
C ASP A 280 11.74 -6.93 -40.18
N PRO A 281 12.14 -6.21 -41.25
CA PRO A 281 13.02 -5.04 -41.13
C PRO A 281 12.45 -4.01 -40.15
N VAL A 282 13.27 -3.64 -39.16
CA VAL A 282 12.92 -2.69 -38.12
C VAL A 282 13.00 -1.25 -38.64
N ARG A 283 11.96 -0.47 -38.39
CA ARG A 283 11.87 0.97 -38.62
C ARG A 283 12.44 1.74 -37.44
N GLU A 284 13.75 1.95 -37.44
CA GLU A 284 14.46 2.60 -36.34
C GLU A 284 14.06 4.06 -36.15
N ASP A 285 13.82 4.78 -37.24
CA ASP A 285 13.40 6.18 -37.25
C ASP A 285 12.19 6.39 -36.32
N VAL A 286 11.20 5.51 -36.45
CA VAL A 286 9.98 5.53 -35.64
C VAL A 286 10.28 5.17 -34.19
N LEU A 287 11.13 4.18 -33.93
CA LEU A 287 11.45 3.74 -32.56
C LEU A 287 12.27 4.77 -31.79
N TRP A 288 13.20 5.47 -32.45
CA TRP A 288 13.95 6.57 -31.85
C TRP A 288 13.06 7.76 -31.50
N GLU A 289 12.15 8.14 -32.40
CA GLU A 289 11.17 9.18 -32.14
C GLU A 289 10.27 8.82 -30.94
N ARG A 290 9.80 7.57 -30.89
CA ARG A 290 9.00 7.06 -29.75
C ARG A 290 9.78 7.09 -28.44
N LEU A 291 11.03 6.62 -28.43
CA LEU A 291 11.87 6.68 -27.23
C LEU A 291 12.08 8.12 -26.75
N ALA A 292 12.33 9.06 -27.67
CA ALA A 292 12.48 10.48 -27.32
C ALA A 292 11.19 11.06 -26.73
N SER A 293 10.04 10.78 -27.36
CA SER A 293 8.72 11.20 -26.87
C SER A 293 8.41 10.62 -25.49
N THR A 294 8.68 9.33 -25.27
CA THR A 294 8.47 8.68 -23.97
C THR A 294 9.30 9.33 -22.87
N LYS A 295 10.56 9.71 -23.12
CA LYS A 295 11.40 10.42 -22.13
C LYS A 295 10.79 11.76 -21.71
N VAL A 296 10.27 12.53 -22.67
CA VAL A 296 9.59 13.80 -22.39
C VAL A 296 8.31 13.57 -21.60
N ASN A 297 7.49 12.60 -22.00
CA ASN A 297 6.21 12.30 -21.34
C ASN A 297 6.39 11.78 -19.92
N VAL A 298 7.40 10.93 -19.67
CA VAL A 298 7.75 10.46 -18.32
C VAL A 298 8.12 11.63 -17.42
N LYS A 299 9.00 12.53 -17.88
CA LYS A 299 9.41 13.70 -17.09
C LYS A 299 8.23 14.64 -16.81
N ALA A 300 7.36 14.84 -17.80
CA ALA A 300 6.16 15.64 -17.65
C ALA A 300 5.17 15.02 -16.64
N ALA A 301 5.01 13.69 -16.66
CA ALA A 301 4.17 12.98 -15.69
C ALA A 301 4.69 13.12 -14.26
N PHE A 302 6.00 12.93 -14.06
CA PHE A 302 6.59 13.13 -12.74
C PHE A 302 6.56 14.57 -12.22
N ALA A 303 6.56 15.57 -13.10
CA ALA A 303 6.45 16.98 -12.70
C ALA A 303 5.02 17.36 -12.26
N ASP A 304 4.06 16.53 -12.62
CA ASP A 304 2.65 16.70 -12.33
C ASP A 304 2.23 15.73 -11.21
N ASP A 305 2.57 16.13 -9.99
CA ASP A 305 2.26 15.42 -8.75
C ASP A 305 2.73 13.96 -8.72
N PHE A 306 3.94 13.72 -9.24
CA PHE A 306 4.57 12.41 -9.23
C PHE A 306 3.69 11.31 -9.87
N ASP A 307 2.98 11.63 -10.95
CA ASP A 307 2.05 10.72 -11.61
C ASP A 307 2.76 9.50 -12.23
N THR A 308 2.96 8.48 -11.39
CA THR A 308 3.61 7.22 -11.74
C THR A 308 2.79 6.40 -12.71
N SER A 309 1.46 6.49 -12.67
CA SER A 309 0.56 5.77 -13.56
C SER A 309 0.76 6.22 -15.00
N ARG A 310 0.73 7.53 -15.27
CA ARG A 310 0.97 8.08 -16.61
C ARG A 310 2.40 7.86 -17.08
N ALA A 311 3.39 7.91 -16.17
CA ALA A 311 4.77 7.58 -16.51
C ALA A 311 4.90 6.12 -16.99
N VAL A 312 4.31 5.17 -16.25
CA VAL A 312 4.28 3.74 -16.65
C VAL A 312 3.49 3.54 -17.94
N ALA A 313 2.38 4.25 -18.14
CA ALA A 313 1.62 4.20 -19.39
C ALA A 313 2.46 4.64 -20.60
N ALA A 314 3.28 5.69 -20.46
CA ALA A 314 4.19 6.14 -21.51
C ALA A 314 5.27 5.09 -21.85
N ILE A 315 5.75 4.34 -20.83
CA ILE A 315 6.65 3.20 -21.04
C ILE A 315 5.92 2.05 -21.75
N MET A 316 4.68 1.76 -21.36
CA MET A 316 3.87 0.72 -21.99
C MET A 316 3.54 1.02 -23.46
N ASP A 317 3.32 2.28 -23.83
CA ASP A 317 3.18 2.70 -25.24
C ASP A 317 4.46 2.40 -26.04
N LEU A 318 5.62 2.71 -25.47
CA LEU A 318 6.92 2.39 -26.09
C LEU A 318 7.10 0.88 -26.27
N VAL A 319 6.79 0.10 -25.23
CA VAL A 319 6.83 -1.38 -25.27
C VAL A 319 5.89 -1.93 -26.34
N HIS A 320 4.67 -1.39 -26.44
CA HIS A 320 3.70 -1.78 -27.46
C HIS A 320 4.25 -1.54 -28.88
N HIS A 321 4.79 -0.35 -29.15
CA HIS A 321 5.38 -0.01 -30.44
C HIS A 321 6.62 -0.85 -30.77
N GLY A 322 7.46 -1.15 -29.78
CA GLY A 322 8.62 -2.03 -29.93
C GLY A 322 8.22 -3.46 -30.27
N ASN A 323 7.26 -4.05 -29.54
CA ASN A 323 6.75 -5.41 -29.78
C ASN A 323 6.12 -5.58 -31.16
N ARG A 324 5.44 -4.55 -31.69
CA ARG A 324 4.82 -4.61 -33.03
C ARG A 324 5.82 -4.87 -34.15
N GLN A 325 7.08 -4.51 -33.97
CA GLN A 325 8.15 -4.69 -34.95
C GLN A 325 9.00 -5.95 -34.68
N LEU A 326 8.91 -6.57 -33.50
CA LEU A 326 9.62 -7.82 -33.13
C LEU A 326 8.85 -9.11 -33.52
N LYS A 327 7.96 -9.05 -34.50
CA LYS A 327 7.17 -10.22 -34.91
C LYS A 327 8.07 -11.23 -35.61
N ALA A 328 8.12 -12.45 -35.08
CA ALA A 328 8.93 -13.52 -35.64
C ALA A 328 8.51 -13.86 -37.07
N VAL A 329 9.47 -13.99 -37.98
CA VAL A 329 9.24 -14.41 -39.37
C VAL A 329 9.96 -15.72 -39.70
N THR A 330 9.39 -16.51 -40.60
CA THR A 330 9.89 -17.85 -40.96
C THR A 330 11.00 -17.82 -42.02
N LYS A 331 11.25 -16.68 -42.65
CA LYS A 331 12.27 -16.51 -43.69
C LYS A 331 13.11 -15.26 -43.42
N ASP A 332 14.43 -15.43 -43.39
CA ASP A 332 15.37 -14.33 -43.28
C ASP A 332 15.47 -13.60 -44.64
N VAL A 333 15.16 -12.30 -44.64
CA VAL A 333 15.16 -11.45 -45.84
C VAL A 333 16.54 -10.80 -46.06
N GLY A 334 17.55 -11.12 -45.24
CA GLY A 334 18.93 -10.65 -45.43
C GLY A 334 19.11 -9.14 -45.24
N SER A 335 18.20 -8.50 -44.49
CA SER A 335 18.25 -7.07 -44.20
C SER A 335 19.31 -6.76 -43.15
N PRO A 336 19.99 -5.59 -43.19
CA PRO A 336 20.92 -5.20 -42.14
C PRO A 336 20.20 -5.17 -40.79
N ARG A 337 20.64 -6.03 -39.87
CA ARG A 337 20.12 -6.06 -38.50
C ARG A 337 20.72 -4.89 -37.73
N SER A 338 19.88 -3.94 -37.34
CA SER A 338 20.30 -2.88 -36.44
C SER A 338 19.65 -3.08 -35.07
N SER A 339 20.51 -3.27 -34.06
CA SER A 339 20.14 -3.66 -32.69
C SER A 339 20.23 -2.49 -31.70
N VAL A 340 20.81 -1.36 -32.11
CA VAL A 340 21.15 -0.24 -31.22
C VAL A 340 19.91 0.41 -30.61
N VAL A 341 18.85 0.59 -31.40
CA VAL A 341 17.61 1.22 -30.92
C VAL A 341 16.94 0.37 -29.84
N TYR A 342 16.88 -0.95 -30.00
CA TYR A 342 16.33 -1.84 -28.98
C TYR A 342 17.21 -1.89 -27.73
N GLY A 343 18.54 -1.90 -27.88
CA GLY A 343 19.45 -1.80 -26.72
C GLY A 343 19.27 -0.49 -25.95
N SER A 344 18.97 0.60 -26.65
CA SER A 344 18.70 1.90 -26.02
C SER A 344 17.34 1.95 -25.33
N ILE A 345 16.32 1.30 -25.90
CA ILE A 345 14.99 1.18 -25.29
C ILE A 345 15.07 0.29 -24.04
N THR A 346 15.69 -0.89 -24.11
CA THR A 346 15.83 -1.78 -22.95
C THR A 346 16.61 -1.12 -21.84
N SER A 347 17.77 -0.50 -22.16
CA SER A 347 18.58 0.24 -21.19
C SER A 347 17.79 1.38 -20.54
N TYR A 348 16.98 2.11 -21.29
CA TYR A 348 16.14 3.18 -20.74
C TYR A 348 15.05 2.64 -19.80
N ILE A 349 14.34 1.58 -20.19
CA ILE A 349 13.30 0.95 -19.36
C ILE A 349 13.91 0.41 -18.07
N GLU A 350 15.00 -0.35 -18.16
CA GLU A 350 15.70 -0.88 -16.99
C GLU A 350 16.19 0.24 -16.08
N SER A 351 16.79 1.29 -16.63
CA SER A 351 17.24 2.46 -15.85
C SER A 351 16.07 3.19 -15.18
N PHE A 352 14.93 3.33 -15.86
CA PHE A 352 13.72 3.95 -15.31
C PHE A 352 13.23 3.19 -14.07
N PHE A 353 13.05 1.87 -14.16
CA PHE A 353 12.57 1.08 -13.03
C PHE A 353 13.63 0.94 -11.94
N ASN A 354 14.92 0.80 -12.29
CA ASN A 354 16.01 0.74 -11.32
C ASN A 354 16.10 2.03 -10.50
N ALA A 355 15.91 3.20 -11.13
CA ALA A 355 15.84 4.48 -10.44
C ALA A 355 14.71 4.52 -9.40
N LEU A 356 13.59 3.84 -9.67
CA LEU A 356 12.44 3.69 -8.76
C LEU A 356 12.57 2.51 -7.78
N GLY A 357 13.73 1.83 -7.72
CA GLY A 357 13.98 0.72 -6.80
C GLY A 357 13.49 -0.65 -7.29
N MET A 358 13.08 -0.77 -8.56
CA MET A 358 12.59 -2.00 -9.17
C MET A 358 13.59 -2.55 -10.19
N SER A 359 13.91 -3.84 -10.13
CA SER A 359 14.83 -4.49 -11.09
C SER A 359 14.13 -5.64 -11.81
N PHE A 360 14.43 -5.81 -13.10
CA PHE A 360 13.93 -6.89 -13.96
C PHE A 360 14.94 -8.01 -14.16
N GLU A 361 15.99 -8.09 -13.34
CA GLU A 361 16.91 -9.21 -13.38
C GLU A 361 16.09 -10.50 -13.39
N GLU A 362 16.46 -11.40 -14.31
CA GLU A 362 15.87 -12.73 -14.35
C GLU A 362 15.91 -13.25 -12.92
N ARG A 363 14.73 -13.49 -12.35
CA ARG A 363 14.58 -14.27 -11.13
C ARG A 363 15.16 -15.65 -11.46
N GLN A 364 16.47 -15.79 -11.47
CA GLN A 364 17.13 -17.01 -11.06
C GLN A 364 16.75 -17.13 -9.60
N VAL A 365 15.59 -17.73 -9.38
CA VAL A 365 15.17 -18.21 -8.09
C VAL A 365 16.26 -19.22 -7.69
N ALA A 366 17.26 -18.73 -6.96
CA ALA A 366 18.11 -19.53 -6.12
C ALA A 366 17.27 -19.99 -4.93
N VAL A 367 16.30 -20.87 -5.18
CA VAL A 367 15.57 -21.67 -4.20
C VAL A 367 15.31 -23.00 -4.90
N GLY A 368 15.73 -24.11 -4.29
CA GLY A 368 15.66 -25.47 -4.85
C GLY A 368 14.42 -25.72 -5.72
N ALA A 369 14.57 -25.57 -7.03
CA ALA A 369 13.49 -25.36 -7.98
C ALA A 369 12.92 -26.67 -8.57
N GLY A 370 12.82 -27.72 -7.76
CA GLY A 370 12.20 -28.98 -8.18
C GLY A 370 10.72 -29.06 -7.79
N ASN A 371 10.39 -28.74 -6.54
CA ASN A 371 9.11 -29.15 -5.97
C ASN A 371 8.08 -28.02 -5.86
N THR A 372 8.50 -26.78 -5.58
CA THR A 372 7.54 -25.70 -5.24
C THR A 372 6.79 -25.15 -6.47
N ALA A 373 7.45 -25.04 -7.62
CA ALA A 373 6.80 -24.61 -8.86
C ALA A 373 5.84 -25.69 -9.42
N LEU A 374 6.22 -26.97 -9.28
CA LEU A 374 5.35 -28.09 -9.63
C LEU A 374 4.12 -28.14 -8.71
N LEU A 375 4.32 -27.94 -7.40
CA LEU A 375 3.25 -27.87 -6.41
C LEU A 375 2.29 -26.70 -6.69
N SER A 376 2.80 -25.51 -7.02
CA SER A 376 1.95 -24.36 -7.38
C SER A 376 1.09 -24.67 -8.60
N ASN A 377 1.69 -25.23 -9.66
CA ASN A 377 0.96 -25.55 -10.89
C ASN A 377 -0.10 -26.65 -10.67
N VAL A 378 0.21 -27.66 -9.86
CA VAL A 378 -0.74 -28.72 -9.51
C VAL A 378 -1.88 -28.17 -8.64
N MET A 379 -1.59 -27.25 -7.72
CA MET A 379 -2.62 -26.60 -6.91
C MET A 379 -3.54 -25.71 -7.73
N ASP A 380 -2.98 -24.92 -8.66
CA ASP A 380 -3.77 -24.08 -9.57
C ASP A 380 -4.71 -24.94 -10.43
N GLU A 381 -4.25 -26.08 -10.96
CA GLU A 381 -5.10 -27.02 -11.69
C GLU A 381 -6.15 -27.71 -10.81
N LEU A 382 -5.81 -28.10 -9.58
CA LEU A 382 -6.77 -28.71 -8.65
C LEU A 382 -7.91 -27.75 -8.30
N VAL A 383 -7.62 -26.47 -8.07
CA VAL A 383 -8.69 -25.52 -7.76
C VAL A 383 -9.42 -25.05 -9.02
N SER A 384 -8.75 -24.95 -10.16
CA SER A 384 -9.40 -24.76 -11.46
C SER A 384 -10.41 -25.88 -11.75
N PHE A 385 -10.00 -27.14 -11.54
CA PHE A 385 -10.86 -28.32 -11.65
C PHE A 385 -12.04 -28.27 -10.68
N ARG A 386 -11.79 -28.00 -9.39
CA ARG A 386 -12.85 -27.82 -8.38
C ARG A 386 -13.87 -26.76 -8.81
N THR A 387 -13.40 -25.62 -9.32
CA THR A 387 -14.26 -24.51 -9.74
C THR A 387 -15.13 -24.92 -10.93
N LYS A 388 -14.56 -25.62 -11.92
CA LYS A 388 -15.32 -26.18 -13.06
C LYS A 388 -16.36 -27.20 -12.61
N VAL A 389 -16.01 -28.12 -11.70
CA VAL A 389 -16.94 -29.14 -11.17
C VAL A 389 -18.07 -28.50 -10.37
N ARG A 390 -17.75 -27.52 -9.51
CA ARG A 390 -18.75 -26.80 -8.73
C ARG A 390 -19.69 -25.99 -9.63
N ASN A 391 -19.16 -25.30 -10.63
CA ASN A 391 -19.97 -24.56 -11.60
C ASN A 391 -20.85 -25.52 -12.40
N TYR A 392 -20.32 -26.64 -12.88
CA TYR A 392 -21.13 -27.67 -13.55
C TYR A 392 -22.26 -28.21 -12.65
N ALA A 393 -21.97 -28.42 -11.37
CA ALA A 393 -22.97 -28.88 -10.41
C ALA A 393 -24.08 -27.83 -10.17
N LEU A 394 -23.75 -26.54 -10.21
CA LEU A 394 -24.67 -25.42 -9.98
C LEU A 394 -25.42 -24.92 -11.24
N VAL A 395 -24.84 -25.12 -12.43
CA VAL A 395 -25.44 -24.70 -13.71
C VAL A 395 -26.68 -25.55 -14.00
N LEU A 396 -27.81 -24.88 -14.17
CA LEU A 396 -29.08 -25.49 -14.56
C LEU A 396 -29.12 -25.65 -16.09
N PRO A 397 -29.68 -26.74 -16.63
CA PRO A 397 -29.93 -26.84 -18.06
C PRO A 397 -30.90 -25.71 -18.45
N GLU A 398 -30.49 -24.84 -19.36
CA GLU A 398 -31.42 -23.95 -20.05
C GLU A 398 -32.38 -24.81 -20.88
N ALA A 399 -33.64 -24.40 -20.92
CA ALA A 399 -34.68 -25.05 -21.69
C ALA A 399 -34.41 -24.87 -23.19
N THR A 400 -33.57 -25.71 -23.79
CA THR A 400 -33.57 -25.91 -25.23
C THR A 400 -34.74 -26.82 -25.58
N GLU A 401 -35.87 -26.23 -25.99
CA GLU A 401 -36.83 -26.88 -26.88
C GLU A 401 -37.77 -25.83 -27.50
N THR A 402 -37.55 -25.59 -28.79
CA THR A 402 -38.52 -25.05 -29.74
C THR A 402 -39.79 -25.89 -29.73
N VAL A 403 -40.96 -25.31 -29.44
CA VAL A 403 -42.25 -25.95 -29.74
C VAL A 403 -43.25 -24.92 -30.28
N GLN A 404 -43.72 -25.22 -31.50
CA GLN A 404 -44.81 -24.56 -32.20
C GLN A 404 -46.15 -24.78 -31.45
N MET A 405 -47.02 -23.78 -31.52
CA MET A 405 -48.37 -23.84 -30.94
C MET A 405 -49.21 -24.93 -31.61
N GLU A 406 -49.85 -25.79 -30.83
CA GLU A 406 -51.13 -26.39 -31.19
C GLU A 406 -51.96 -26.74 -29.95
N GLU A 407 -53.27 -26.54 -30.07
CA GLU A 407 -54.29 -26.58 -29.03
C GLU A 407 -54.66 -28.01 -28.62
N GLY A 408 -54.98 -28.22 -27.34
CA GLY A 408 -55.90 -29.28 -26.94
C GLY A 408 -55.61 -30.04 -25.64
N ALA A 409 -56.67 -30.16 -24.84
CA ALA A 409 -56.96 -31.21 -23.87
C ALA A 409 -56.35 -31.14 -22.44
N VAL A 410 -57.30 -31.32 -21.52
CA VAL A 410 -57.27 -31.29 -20.05
C VAL A 410 -56.50 -32.49 -19.47
N GLY A 411 -55.73 -32.25 -18.39
CA GLY A 411 -55.44 -33.29 -17.39
C GLY A 411 -54.02 -33.86 -17.36
N ALA A 412 -52.99 -33.01 -17.18
CA ALA A 412 -51.69 -33.45 -16.66
C ALA A 412 -51.01 -32.28 -15.93
N LYS A 413 -50.26 -32.56 -14.86
CA LYS A 413 -49.46 -31.55 -14.13
C LYS A 413 -48.72 -30.69 -15.17
N GLY A 414 -48.99 -29.39 -15.18
CA GLY A 414 -48.50 -28.51 -16.27
C GLY A 414 -46.97 -28.55 -16.41
N PRO A 415 -46.42 -28.20 -17.60
CA PRO A 415 -44.99 -28.32 -17.93
C PRO A 415 -44.07 -27.65 -16.90
N LYS A 416 -44.54 -26.60 -16.22
CA LYS A 416 -43.81 -25.91 -15.14
C LYS A 416 -43.57 -26.76 -13.89
N GLN A 417 -44.45 -27.71 -13.58
CA GLN A 417 -44.35 -28.56 -12.39
C GLN A 417 -43.41 -29.74 -12.63
N GLU A 418 -43.43 -30.32 -13.84
CA GLU A 418 -42.49 -31.36 -14.26
C GLU A 418 -41.06 -30.81 -14.38
N GLN A 419 -40.90 -29.58 -14.90
CA GLN A 419 -39.60 -28.91 -15.00
C GLN A 419 -39.00 -28.59 -13.62
N LYS A 420 -39.85 -28.26 -12.63
CA LYS A 420 -39.44 -28.06 -11.24
C LYS A 420 -39.03 -29.38 -10.56
N GLU A 421 -39.69 -30.48 -10.90
CA GLU A 421 -39.40 -31.81 -10.37
C GLU A 421 -38.09 -32.38 -10.95
N LYS A 422 -37.86 -32.21 -12.27
CA LYS A 422 -36.57 -32.50 -12.94
C LYS A 422 -35.42 -31.67 -12.37
N ARG A 423 -35.65 -30.38 -12.11
CA ARG A 423 -34.65 -29.50 -11.46
C ARG A 423 -34.27 -29.99 -10.05
N ARG A 424 -35.26 -30.48 -9.29
CA ARG A 424 -35.03 -31.02 -7.94
C ARG A 424 -34.26 -32.34 -7.99
N GLN A 425 -34.59 -33.23 -8.92
CA GLN A 425 -33.86 -34.50 -9.12
C GLN A 425 -32.42 -34.25 -9.56
N LEU A 426 -32.18 -33.36 -10.53
CA LEU A 426 -30.83 -33.04 -11.00
C LEU A 426 -29.95 -32.44 -9.88
N MET A 427 -30.52 -31.59 -9.03
CA MET A 427 -29.83 -31.06 -7.84
C MET A 427 -29.51 -32.16 -6.82
N GLN A 428 -30.41 -33.15 -6.67
CA GLN A 428 -30.19 -34.30 -5.80
C GLN A 428 -29.06 -35.20 -6.32
N GLU A 429 -29.01 -35.43 -7.64
CA GLU A 429 -27.97 -36.23 -8.31
C GLU A 429 -26.59 -35.56 -8.27
N ARG A 430 -26.53 -34.22 -8.35
CA ARG A 430 -25.28 -33.46 -8.35
C ARG A 430 -24.79 -33.07 -6.95
N LYS A 431 -25.59 -33.29 -5.91
CA LYS A 431 -25.22 -33.02 -4.50
C LYS A 431 -23.87 -33.63 -4.09
N PRO A 432 -23.53 -34.88 -4.45
CA PRO A 432 -22.24 -35.48 -4.09
C PRO A 432 -21.03 -34.72 -4.68
N LEU A 433 -21.19 -34.07 -5.83
CA LEU A 433 -20.12 -33.27 -6.45
C LEU A 433 -19.84 -31.99 -5.65
N LEU A 434 -20.89 -31.36 -5.10
CA LEU A 434 -20.75 -30.19 -4.23
C LEU A 434 -20.09 -30.57 -2.89
N GLU A 435 -20.50 -31.70 -2.31
CA GLU A 435 -19.89 -32.25 -1.09
C GLU A 435 -18.40 -32.59 -1.30
N ALA A 436 -18.05 -33.20 -2.44
CA ALA A 436 -16.65 -33.45 -2.79
C ALA A 436 -15.84 -32.15 -2.97
N CYS A 437 -16.43 -31.11 -3.57
CA CYS A 437 -15.79 -29.79 -3.70
C CYS A 437 -15.57 -29.11 -2.34
N ASP A 438 -16.48 -29.32 -1.38
CA ASP A 438 -16.38 -28.77 -0.03
C ASP A 438 -15.37 -29.56 0.82
N SER A 439 -15.31 -30.89 0.66
CA SER A 439 -14.26 -31.74 1.25
C SER A 439 -12.87 -31.33 0.78
N LEU A 440 -12.66 -31.19 -0.53
CA LEU A 440 -11.38 -30.76 -1.09
C LEU A 440 -10.96 -29.37 -0.58
N ARG A 441 -11.91 -28.45 -0.37
CA ARG A 441 -11.63 -27.15 0.26
C ARG A 441 -11.18 -27.30 1.71
N GLY A 442 -11.81 -28.20 2.47
CA GLY A 442 -11.42 -28.51 3.85
C GLY A 442 -10.02 -29.12 3.92
N ASP A 443 -9.72 -30.08 3.05
CA ASP A 443 -8.42 -30.74 2.99
C ASP A 443 -7.31 -29.74 2.65
N LEU A 444 -7.55 -28.82 1.72
CA LEU A 444 -6.59 -27.76 1.36
C LEU A 444 -6.41 -26.74 2.48
N ALA A 445 -7.46 -26.40 3.23
CA ALA A 445 -7.38 -25.51 4.37
C ALA A 445 -6.53 -26.09 5.52
N ALA A 446 -6.48 -27.42 5.68
CA ALA A 446 -5.59 -28.07 6.63
C ALA A 446 -4.10 -27.87 6.28
N PHE A 447 -3.78 -27.56 5.03
CA PHE A 447 -2.44 -27.18 4.56
C PHE A 447 -2.26 -25.65 4.46
N GLY A 448 -3.14 -24.87 5.09
CA GLY A 448 -3.13 -23.40 5.08
C GLY A 448 -3.72 -22.76 3.82
N ILE A 449 -4.20 -23.54 2.85
CA ILE A 449 -4.66 -23.00 1.56
C ILE A 449 -6.15 -22.68 1.66
N HIS A 450 -6.45 -21.38 1.74
CA HIS A 450 -7.82 -20.90 1.88
C HIS A 450 -8.40 -20.47 0.52
N ILE A 451 -9.35 -21.25 0.02
CA ILE A 451 -10.10 -20.92 -1.21
C ILE A 451 -11.32 -20.07 -0.83
N LYS A 452 -11.32 -18.79 -1.21
CA LYS A 452 -12.50 -17.91 -1.08
C LYS A 452 -13.59 -18.37 -2.06
N VAL A 453 -14.84 -18.41 -1.60
CA VAL A 453 -16.02 -18.70 -2.42
C VAL A 453 -16.79 -17.39 -2.55
N GLU A 454 -17.02 -16.92 -3.77
CA GLU A 454 -18.00 -15.85 -4.02
C GLU A 454 -19.39 -16.49 -4.06
N ASP A 455 -20.20 -16.22 -3.04
CA ASP A 455 -21.60 -16.64 -3.00
C ASP A 455 -22.43 -15.72 -3.90
N SER A 456 -22.51 -16.03 -5.19
CA SER A 456 -23.51 -15.42 -6.07
C SER A 456 -24.86 -16.13 -5.90
N CYS A 457 -25.57 -15.84 -4.81
CA CYS A 457 -27.01 -16.11 -4.69
C CYS A 457 -27.67 -15.03 -3.82
N PRO A 458 -28.63 -14.23 -4.34
CA PRO A 458 -29.29 -13.21 -3.54
C PRO A 458 -30.27 -13.85 -2.54
N PRO A 459 -30.53 -13.22 -1.38
CA PRO A 459 -31.60 -13.64 -0.49
C PRO A 459 -32.95 -13.46 -1.21
N CYS A 460 -33.83 -14.47 -1.15
CA CYS A 460 -35.24 -14.29 -1.50
C CYS A 460 -35.90 -13.33 -0.49
N GLU A 461 -36.01 -12.04 -0.83
CA GLU A 461 -36.99 -11.15 -0.21
C GLU A 461 -38.06 -10.73 -1.23
N MET A 462 -39.32 -10.93 -0.84
CA MET A 462 -40.51 -10.52 -1.56
C MET A 462 -40.62 -8.99 -1.61
N GLY A 463 -40.78 -8.41 -2.80
CA GLY A 463 -41.55 -7.17 -2.94
C GLY A 463 -41.01 -6.12 -3.91
N ARG A 464 -41.62 -6.08 -5.11
CA ARG A 464 -41.88 -4.90 -5.98
C ARG A 464 -40.69 -4.07 -6.53
N GLY A 465 -40.56 -4.12 -7.86
CA GLY A 465 -40.58 -2.89 -8.68
C GLY A 465 -39.29 -2.43 -9.37
N LEU A 466 -39.30 -2.58 -10.71
CA LEU A 466 -38.70 -1.72 -11.74
C LEU A 466 -37.21 -1.86 -12.13
N SER A 467 -37.03 -2.53 -13.29
CA SER A 467 -36.26 -2.16 -14.50
C SER A 467 -34.79 -1.73 -14.41
N GLY A 468 -33.93 -2.46 -15.13
CA GLY A 468 -32.63 -1.94 -15.60
C GLY A 468 -31.73 -3.03 -16.18
N SER A 469 -31.34 -2.88 -17.44
CA SER A 469 -30.65 -3.84 -18.33
C SER A 469 -29.24 -4.28 -17.88
N ILE A 470 -28.92 -5.57 -18.09
CA ILE A 470 -27.60 -6.20 -17.88
C ILE A 470 -26.88 -6.32 -19.23
N ARG A 471 -25.60 -5.93 -19.29
CA ARG A 471 -24.63 -6.44 -20.26
C ARG A 471 -23.46 -7.11 -19.54
N SER A 472 -23.05 -8.22 -20.13
CA SER A 472 -22.13 -9.27 -19.67
C SER A 472 -20.64 -8.93 -19.78
N CYS A 473 -19.82 -9.46 -18.86
CA CYS A 473 -18.50 -10.02 -19.16
C CYS A 473 -18.03 -11.05 -18.09
N PRO A 474 -17.08 -11.95 -18.43
CA PRO A 474 -16.79 -13.21 -17.72
C PRO A 474 -15.58 -13.13 -16.77
N PHE A 475 -15.56 -13.94 -15.70
CA PHE A 475 -14.46 -14.03 -14.72
C PHE A 475 -13.90 -15.47 -14.59
N THR A 476 -12.58 -15.57 -14.48
CA THR A 476 -11.81 -16.70 -13.91
C THR A 476 -10.91 -16.14 -12.81
N ALA A 477 -10.92 -16.74 -11.61
CA ALA A 477 -10.27 -16.24 -10.38
C ALA A 477 -9.05 -17.08 -9.95
N PRO A 478 -8.00 -16.49 -9.32
CA PRO A 478 -6.84 -17.21 -8.76
C PRO A 478 -6.93 -17.48 -7.24
N ILE A 479 -6.09 -18.40 -6.75
CA ILE A 479 -6.02 -18.91 -5.36
C ILE A 479 -4.72 -18.49 -4.68
N THR A 480 -4.77 -18.25 -3.36
CA THR A 480 -3.62 -17.95 -2.48
C THR A 480 -3.20 -19.15 -1.61
N VAL A 481 -1.90 -19.43 -1.54
CA VAL A 481 -1.23 -20.41 -0.65
C VAL A 481 -0.30 -19.66 0.31
N PRO A 482 -0.29 -19.92 1.64
CA PRO A 482 0.61 -19.26 2.58
C PRO A 482 1.93 -20.01 2.84
N SER A 483 2.94 -19.25 3.28
CA SER A 483 4.27 -19.67 3.73
C SER A 483 4.25 -20.17 5.19
N PRO A 484 5.14 -21.10 5.62
CA PRO A 484 4.97 -21.85 6.87
C PRO A 484 5.35 -21.03 8.11
N HIS A 485 4.50 -21.08 9.14
CA HIS A 485 4.84 -20.65 10.49
C HIS A 485 5.23 -21.85 11.38
N THR A 486 6.23 -21.55 12.20
CA THR A 486 6.85 -22.31 13.28
C THR A 486 5.82 -22.76 14.33
N THR A 487 5.97 -24.01 14.76
CA THR A 487 5.16 -24.72 15.77
C THR A 487 5.24 -24.06 17.15
N ALA A 488 4.08 -23.70 17.71
CA ALA A 488 3.90 -23.46 19.14
C ALA A 488 3.49 -24.77 19.85
N VAL A 489 4.27 -25.15 20.86
CA VAL A 489 4.02 -26.30 21.73
C VAL A 489 2.92 -25.93 22.75
N ALA A 490 1.86 -26.74 22.80
CA ALA A 490 0.84 -26.68 23.85
C ALA A 490 1.32 -27.42 25.10
N GLY A 491 1.33 -26.75 26.25
CA GLY A 491 1.45 -27.36 27.57
C GLY A 491 0.05 -27.71 28.10
N GLY A 492 -0.15 -28.99 28.43
CA GLY A 492 -1.28 -29.48 29.21
C GLY A 492 -0.97 -29.55 30.69
N SER A 493 -2.05 -29.53 31.48
CA SER A 493 -2.21 -29.58 32.94
C SER A 493 -1.75 -28.37 33.76
#